data_AF-A0AAD5WHP0-F1
#
_entry.id   AF-A0AAD5WHP0-F1
#
_cell.length_a   1.000
_cell.length_b   1.000
_cell.length_c   1.000
_cell.angle_alpha   90.00
_cell.angle_beta   90.00
_cell.angle_gamma   90.00
#
_symmetry.space_group_name_H-M   'P 1'
#
loop_
_entity.id
_entity.type
_entity.pdbx_description
1 polymer ?
#
loop_
_entity_poly.entity_id
_entity_poly.type
_entity_poly.pdbx_seq_one_letter_code
_entity_poly.pdbx_strand_id
1 'polypeptide(L)' 'MRAWLQHGGDIPLAITTGNQISSRLLSLSGANVLLKIPAKSSQCTTLRAGQIVDALWLGSV' A
#
# COMPACT_ATOMS: atom_id res chain seq x y z
N MET A 1 3.84 -2.78 2.59
CA MET A 1 3.07 -1.69 3.25
C MET A 1 1.58 -1.98 3.08
N ARG A 2 0.73 -1.72 4.08
CA ARG A 2 -0.72 -2.03 4.02
C ARG A 2 -1.52 -0.82 3.56
N ALA A 3 -2.50 -1.06 2.69
CA ALA A 3 -3.34 -0.02 2.12
C ALA A 3 -4.76 -0.52 1.83
N TRP A 4 -5.67 0.43 1.64
CA TRP A 4 -7.01 0.21 1.10
C TRP A 4 -7.01 0.60 -0.37
N LEU A 5 -7.72 -0.15 -1.21
CA LEU A 5 -7.92 0.24 -2.60
C LEU A 5 -9.21 1.04 -2.74
N GLN A 6 -9.09 2.23 -3.33
CA GLN A 6 -10.23 2.96 -3.88
C GLN A 6 -10.34 2.63 -5.36
N HIS A 7 -11.50 2.11 -5.76
CA HIS A 7 -11.82 1.77 -7.14
C HIS A 7 -12.50 2.98 -7.81
N GLY A 8 -12.18 3.24 -9.08
CA GLY A 8 -12.70 4.40 -9.81
C GLY A 8 -12.01 4.73 -11.13
N GLY A 9 -10.93 4.02 -11.49
CA GLY A 9 -10.24 4.13 -12.78
C GLY A 9 -9.54 2.82 -13.16
N ASP A 10 -8.85 2.79 -14.31
CA ASP A 10 -8.14 1.60 -14.82
C ASP A 10 -7.08 1.06 -13.84
N ILE A 11 -6.48 1.95 -13.03
CA ILE A 11 -5.53 1.58 -11.98
C ILE A 11 -6.14 1.97 -10.63
N PRO A 12 -6.32 1.02 -9.70
CA PRO A 12 -6.89 1.32 -8.39
C PRO A 12 -5.92 2.17 -7.56
N LEU A 13 -6.47 3.16 -6.84
CA LEU A 13 -5.69 4.03 -5.98
C LEU A 13 -5.47 3.38 -4.63
N ALA A 14 -4.21 3.18 -4.23
CA ALA A 14 -3.86 2.66 -2.92
C ALA A 14 -3.68 3.77 -1.88
N ILE A 15 -4.47 3.73 -0.81
CA ILE A 15 -4.41 4.68 0.31
C ILE A 15 -3.80 3.97 1.52
N THR A 16 -2.66 4.47 1.99
CA THR A 16 -1.91 3.85 3.11
C THR A 16 -2.66 3.99 4.42
N THR A 17 -2.66 2.94 5.26
CA THR A 17 -3.39 2.92 6.55
C THR A 17 -2.69 3.66 7.70
N GLY A 18 -1.79 4.60 7.38
CA GLY A 18 -0.98 5.34 8.35
C GLY A 18 0.23 4.52 8.86
N ASN A 19 0.55 4.61 10.15
CA ASN A 19 1.76 4.03 10.74
C ASN A 19 1.83 2.50 10.56
N GLN A 20 2.79 2.05 9.75
CA GLN A 20 2.98 0.65 9.35
C GLN A 20 3.87 -0.14 10.32
N ILE A 21 3.52 -0.14 11.61
CA ILE A 21 4.26 -0.87 12.64
C ILE A 21 3.66 -2.27 12.79
N SER A 22 4.51 -3.29 12.98
CA SER A 22 4.09 -4.69 13.11
C SER A 22 3.23 -4.94 14.35
N SER A 23 3.49 -4.22 15.44
CA SER A 23 2.74 -4.34 16.71
C SER A 23 1.33 -3.73 16.67
N ARG A 24 0.98 -2.95 15.63
CA ARG A 24 -0.32 -2.28 15.53
C ARG A 24 -1.27 -3.07 14.63
N LEU A 25 -1.91 -4.10 15.17
CA LEU A 25 -2.85 -4.95 14.43
C LEU A 25 -4.00 -4.18 13.77
N LEU A 26 -4.38 -3.02 14.32
CA LEU A 26 -5.37 -2.10 13.71
C LEU A 26 -5.01 -1.66 12.29
N SER A 27 -3.72 -1.63 11.93
CA SER A 27 -3.29 -1.31 10.56
C SER A 27 -3.56 -2.45 9.55
N LEU A 28 -3.95 -3.63 10.04
CA LEU A 28 -4.48 -4.76 9.27
C LEU A 28 -6.01 -4.69 9.13
N SER A 29 -6.71 -4.07 10.08
CA SER A 29 -8.17 -3.96 10.05
C SER A 29 -8.60 -3.10 8.87
N GLY A 30 -9.28 -3.74 7.90
CA GLY A 30 -9.72 -3.14 6.64
C GLY A 30 -8.68 -3.10 5.52
N ALA A 31 -7.42 -3.52 5.76
CA ALA A 31 -6.37 -3.54 4.73
C ALA A 31 -6.59 -4.65 3.70
N ASN A 32 -6.92 -4.29 2.46
CA ASN A 32 -7.23 -5.25 1.39
C ASN A 32 -6.02 -5.52 0.47
N VAL A 33 -4.96 -4.72 0.59
CA VAL A 33 -3.74 -4.88 -0.21
C VAL A 33 -2.46 -4.68 0.59
N LEU A 34 -1.42 -5.36 0.14
CA LEU A 34 -0.06 -5.21 0.61
C LEU A 34 0.81 -4.69 -0.54
N LEU A 35 1.13 -3.39 -0.51
CA LEU A 35 2.01 -2.73 -1.46
C LEU A 35 3.43 -3.29 -1.36
N LYS A 36 3.96 -3.72 -2.51
CA LYS A 36 5.34 -4.16 -2.70
C LYS A 36 6.19 -2.94 -3.03
N ILE A 37 6.63 -2.27 -1.96
CA ILE A 37 7.55 -1.13 -2.07
C ILE A 37 8.94 -1.67 -2.46
N PRO A 38 9.57 -1.15 -3.52
CA PRO A 38 10.93 -1.54 -3.87
C PRO A 38 11.90 -1.17 -2.74
N ALA A 39 12.96 -1.95 -2.59
CA ALA A 39 14.00 -1.62 -1.62
C ALA A 39 14.55 -0.22 -1.88
N LYS A 40 14.85 0.52 -0.80
CA LYS A 40 15.43 1.86 -0.90
C LYS A 40 16.73 1.78 -1.70
N SER A 41 16.77 2.43 -2.85
CA SER A 41 17.98 2.59 -3.66
C SER A 41 18.48 4.04 -3.56
N SER A 42 19.74 4.29 -3.93
CA SER A 42 20.28 5.66 -4.05
C SER A 42 19.48 6.52 -5.03
N GLN A 43 18.80 5.90 -5.98
CA GLN A 43 17.98 6.55 -7.00
C GLN A 43 16.52 6.77 -6.58
N CYS A 44 16.01 6.01 -5.60
CA CYS A 44 14.61 6.09 -5.16
C CYS A 44 14.51 5.99 -3.63
N THR A 45 14.71 7.14 -2.97
CA THR A 45 14.66 7.26 -1.51
C THR A 45 13.26 7.50 -0.97
N THR A 46 12.32 7.96 -1.78
CA THR A 46 10.92 8.24 -1.40
C THR A 46 9.99 7.98 -2.58
N LEU A 47 8.87 7.31 -2.34
CA LEU A 47 7.80 7.15 -3.32
C LEU A 47 6.89 8.37 -3.28
N ARG A 48 6.61 8.95 -4.46
CA ARG A 48 5.66 10.08 -4.57
C ARG A 48 4.24 9.57 -4.81
N ALA A 49 3.26 10.35 -4.38
CA ALA A 49 1.85 10.07 -4.72
C ALA A 49 1.67 10.02 -6.25
N GLY A 50 0.91 9.03 -6.73
CA GLY A 50 0.69 8.80 -8.16
C GLY A 50 1.71 7.88 -8.82
N GLN A 51 2.74 7.43 -8.12
CA GLN A 51 3.66 6.43 -8.64
C GLN A 51 2.99 5.04 -8.64
N ILE A 52 3.06 4.35 -9.78
CA ILE A 52 2.54 2.99 -9.92
C ILE A 52 3.51 2.03 -9.23
N VAL A 53 2.97 1.15 -8.39
CA VAL A 53 3.72 0.12 -7.67
C VAL A 53 2.98 -1.20 -7.72
N ASP A 54 3.72 -2.30 -7.62
CA ASP A 54 3.13 -3.62 -7.48
C ASP A 54 2.43 -3.74 -6.11
N ALA A 55 1.33 -4.48 -6.09
CA ALA A 55 0.58 -4.77 -4.87
C ALA A 55 0.15 -6.24 -4.84
N LEU A 56 0.21 -6.84 -3.66
CA LEU A 56 -0.39 -8.14 -3.40
C LEU A 56 -1.82 -7.92 -2.90
N TRP A 57 -2.78 -8.48 -3.61
CA TRP A 57 -4.19 -8.51 -3.19
C TRP A 57 -4.37 -9.54 -2.07
N LEU A 58 -4.94 -9.11 -0.93
CA LEU A 58 -5.13 -9.97 0.24
C LEU A 58 -6.53 -10.61 0.28
N GLY A 59 -7.42 -10.24 -0.65
CA GLY A 59 -8.83 -10.67 -0.66
C GLY A 59 -9.77 -9.55 -0.19
N SER A 60 -11.06 -9.72 -0.49
CA SER A 60 -12.11 -8.97 0.21
C SER A 60 -12.43 -9.72 1.50
N VAL A 61 -12.42 -9.01 2.63
CA VAL A 61 -13.22 -9.42 3.78
C VAL A 61 -14.69 -9.17 3.49
#